data_AF-A0A8F6TYP1-F1
#
_entry.id   AF-A0A8F6TYP1-F1
#
_cell.length_a   1.000
_cell.length_b   1.000
_cell.length_c   1.000
_cell.angle_alpha   90.00
_cell.angle_beta   90.00
_cell.angle_gamma   90.00
#
_symmetry.space_group_name_H-M   'P 1'
#
loop_
_entity.id
_entity.type
_entity.pdbx_description
1 polymer ?
#
loop_
_entity_poly.entity_id
_entity_poly.type
_entity_poly.pdbx_seq_one_letter_code
_entity_poly.pdbx_strand_id
1 'polypeptide(L)'
;MTERTITTPEMSEAVEAYAATLGDGVAEYVEVAPTDGAIEDQPFYNVILAGETPVFGWLVWELTGYWLEAQRHAVIERDGKLIDITPPLDGEERILFVRDSGWSFDYLDPKPLRKAKRHLLTDDADVVKWAKLADDVDAFKWRHTKFRGEKSELVIPEGKDMRRMERLQRDYNAAARVALAK
;
A
#
# COMPACT_ATOMS: atom_id res chain seq x y z
N MET A 1 -6.70 -6.19 -23.24
CA MET A 1 -6.89 -5.78 -21.84
C MET A 1 -5.68 -6.29 -21.10
N THR A 2 -4.69 -5.44 -20.89
CA THR A 2 -3.62 -5.73 -19.93
C THR A 2 -4.30 -5.90 -18.57
N GLU A 3 -4.12 -7.08 -17.98
CA GLU A 3 -4.64 -7.38 -16.65
C GLU A 3 -4.07 -6.36 -15.66
N ARG A 4 -4.87 -6.02 -14.66
CA ARG A 4 -4.49 -5.01 -13.66
C ARG A 4 -3.51 -5.64 -12.68
N THR A 5 -2.26 -5.81 -13.10
CA THR A 5 -1.24 -6.44 -12.26
C THR A 5 -0.67 -5.40 -11.32
N ILE A 6 -0.89 -5.59 -10.03
CA ILE A 6 -0.19 -4.87 -8.97
C ILE A 6 0.93 -5.81 -8.53
N THR A 7 2.18 -5.38 -8.67
CA THR A 7 3.35 -6.22 -8.38
C THR A 7 4.40 -5.43 -7.63
N THR A 8 5.38 -6.14 -7.10
CA THR A 8 6.63 -5.51 -6.67
C THR A 8 7.31 -4.84 -7.89
N PRO A 9 7.67 -3.56 -7.83
CA PRO A 9 8.37 -2.89 -8.93
C PRO A 9 9.80 -3.41 -9.12
N GLU A 10 10.27 -3.32 -10.35
CA GLU A 10 11.70 -3.42 -10.65
C GLU A 10 12.42 -2.11 -10.30
N MET A 11 13.65 -2.22 -9.79
CA MET A 11 14.45 -1.07 -9.40
C MET A 11 14.75 -0.19 -10.61
N SER A 12 14.43 1.09 -10.51
CA SER A 12 14.54 2.08 -11.58
C SER A 12 14.73 3.48 -11.03
N GLU A 13 15.11 4.44 -11.87
CA GLU A 13 15.23 5.86 -11.47
C GLU A 13 13.90 6.41 -10.90
N ALA A 14 12.75 5.97 -11.44
CA ALA A 14 11.44 6.38 -10.92
C ALA A 14 11.17 5.81 -9.53
N VAL A 15 11.58 4.57 -9.28
CA VAL A 15 11.52 3.93 -7.96
C VAL A 15 12.42 4.65 -6.96
N GLU A 16 13.67 4.95 -7.32
CA GLU A 16 14.60 5.69 -6.47
C GLU A 16 14.07 7.09 -6.16
N ALA A 17 13.53 7.79 -7.17
CA ALA A 17 12.92 9.10 -7.00
C ALA A 17 11.68 9.04 -6.08
N TYR A 18 10.88 7.98 -6.17
CA TYR A 18 9.74 7.79 -5.29
C TYR A 18 10.18 7.45 -3.86
N ALA A 19 11.14 6.54 -3.71
CA ALA A 19 11.72 6.14 -2.42
C ALA A 19 12.28 7.35 -1.66
N ALA A 20 12.95 8.29 -2.34
CA ALA A 20 13.46 9.53 -1.75
C ALA A 20 12.37 10.40 -1.08
N THR A 21 11.09 10.17 -1.38
CA THR A 21 9.95 10.86 -0.75
C THR A 21 9.35 10.12 0.46
N LEU A 22 9.87 8.94 0.77
CA LEU A 22 9.35 8.01 1.78
C LEU A 22 10.42 7.75 2.84
N GLY A 23 10.05 7.84 4.13
CA GLY A 23 10.90 7.40 5.25
C GLY A 23 12.36 7.83 5.15
N ASP A 24 13.26 6.85 5.18
CA ASP A 24 14.71 7.02 5.15
C ASP A 24 15.26 7.21 3.73
N GLY A 25 14.41 7.15 2.70
CA GLY A 25 14.74 7.54 1.34
C GLY A 25 15.37 6.46 0.45
N VAL A 26 15.62 5.25 0.99
CA VAL A 26 16.35 4.18 0.30
C VAL A 26 15.46 2.96 0.13
N ALA A 27 15.27 2.54 -1.12
CA ALA A 27 14.57 1.30 -1.46
C ALA A 27 15.53 0.11 -1.46
N GLU A 28 15.08 -1.00 -0.90
CA GLU A 28 15.79 -2.28 -0.90
C GLU A 28 14.82 -3.42 -1.22
N TYR A 29 15.34 -4.48 -1.85
CA TYR A 29 14.59 -5.72 -1.99
C TYR A 29 14.66 -6.51 -0.70
N VAL A 30 13.50 -6.97 -0.25
CA VAL A 30 13.35 -7.79 0.95
C VAL A 30 12.74 -9.13 0.54
N GLU A 31 13.35 -10.22 0.99
CA GLU A 31 12.85 -11.57 0.75
C GLU A 31 11.55 -11.81 1.53
N VAL A 32 10.58 -12.47 0.89
CA VAL A 32 9.34 -12.90 1.53
C VAL A 32 9.52 -14.33 2.02
N ALA A 33 9.57 -14.51 3.33
CA ALA A 33 9.68 -15.81 3.99
C ALA A 33 8.65 -15.91 5.12
N PRO A 34 7.38 -16.25 4.79
CA PRO A 34 6.30 -16.24 5.75
C PRO A 34 6.55 -17.21 6.91
N THR A 35 6.25 -16.77 8.13
CA THR A 35 6.36 -17.63 9.32
C THR A 35 5.06 -18.40 9.57
N ASP A 36 5.17 -19.56 10.21
CA ASP A 36 4.01 -20.37 10.60
C ASP A 36 2.99 -19.55 11.40
N GLY A 37 1.73 -19.57 10.96
CA GLY A 37 0.63 -18.85 11.60
C GLY A 37 0.54 -17.35 11.28
N ALA A 38 1.42 -16.83 10.41
CA ALA A 38 1.29 -15.47 9.91
C ALA A 38 0.02 -15.29 9.06
N ILE A 39 -0.54 -14.09 9.09
CA ILE A 39 -1.83 -13.74 8.48
C ILE A 39 -1.57 -12.77 7.33
N GLU A 40 -2.16 -13.03 6.16
CA GLU A 40 -2.13 -12.12 5.00
C GLU A 40 -2.60 -10.71 5.38
N ASP A 41 -1.95 -9.68 4.82
CA ASP A 41 -2.27 -8.26 5.02
C ASP A 41 -2.30 -7.82 6.50
N GLN A 42 -1.59 -8.53 7.39
CA GLN A 42 -1.44 -8.18 8.81
C GLN A 42 0.04 -8.03 9.24
N PRO A 43 0.87 -7.25 8.51
CA PRO A 43 2.32 -7.22 8.73
C PRO A 43 2.71 -6.76 10.14
N PHE A 44 2.01 -5.77 10.71
CA PHE A 44 2.31 -5.28 12.05
C PHE A 44 2.09 -6.37 13.11
N TYR A 45 0.99 -7.11 13.01
CA TYR A 45 0.66 -8.16 13.97
C TYR A 45 1.53 -9.39 13.79
N ASN A 46 1.88 -9.75 12.56
CA ASN A 46 2.76 -10.90 12.28
C ASN A 46 4.10 -10.78 13.00
N VAL A 47 4.69 -9.58 13.01
CA VAL A 47 5.96 -9.35 13.72
C VAL A 47 5.83 -9.54 15.23
N ILE A 48 4.76 -9.04 15.83
CA ILE A 48 4.49 -9.26 17.27
C ILE A 48 4.25 -10.73 17.57
N LEU A 49 3.44 -11.41 16.76
CA LEU A 49 3.11 -12.83 16.96
C LEU A 49 4.34 -13.73 16.83
N ALA A 50 5.28 -13.36 15.97
CA ALA A 50 6.58 -14.03 15.85
C ALA A 50 7.53 -13.75 17.03
N GLY A 51 7.22 -12.79 17.91
CA GLY A 51 8.08 -12.38 19.02
C GLY A 51 9.32 -11.60 18.58
N GLU A 52 9.28 -11.00 17.39
CA GLU A 52 10.41 -10.32 16.75
C GLU A 52 10.33 -8.80 16.94
N THR A 53 11.45 -8.10 16.73
CA THR A 53 11.47 -6.64 16.75
C THR A 53 11.09 -6.10 15.36
N PRO A 54 10.06 -5.25 15.23
CA PRO A 54 9.65 -4.72 13.94
C PRO A 54 10.60 -3.66 13.41
N VAL A 55 10.90 -3.77 12.12
CA VAL A 55 11.40 -2.68 11.29
C VAL A 55 10.23 -2.14 10.50
N PHE A 56 9.89 -0.88 10.77
CA PHE A 56 8.77 -0.21 10.13
C PHE A 56 9.20 0.56 8.88
N GLY A 57 8.28 0.66 7.93
CA GLY A 57 8.55 1.37 6.69
C GLY A 57 7.38 1.35 5.73
N TRP A 58 7.73 1.30 4.46
CA TRP A 58 6.84 1.38 3.32
C TRP A 58 7.10 0.21 2.39
N LEU A 59 6.05 -0.56 2.13
CA LEU A 59 5.99 -1.49 1.02
C LEU A 59 5.59 -0.71 -0.23
N VAL A 60 6.38 -0.82 -1.29
CA VAL A 60 6.14 -0.13 -2.56
C VAL A 60 5.54 -1.11 -3.56
N TRP A 61 4.42 -0.72 -4.14
CA TRP A 61 3.70 -1.45 -5.17
C TRP A 61 3.72 -0.67 -6.48
N GLU A 62 3.80 -1.37 -7.59
CA GLU A 62 3.55 -0.81 -8.91
C GLU A 62 2.24 -1.33 -9.45
N LEU A 63 1.37 -0.42 -9.89
CA LEU A 63 0.38 -0.78 -10.89
C LEU A 63 1.07 -0.70 -12.26
N THR A 64 1.41 -1.85 -12.85
CA THR A 64 2.43 -1.98 -13.90
C THR A 64 2.30 -0.94 -15.01
N GLY A 65 3.30 -0.07 -15.16
CA GLY A 65 3.39 0.97 -16.18
C GLY A 65 2.54 2.22 -15.93
N TYR A 66 1.78 2.29 -14.83
CA TYR A 66 0.87 3.41 -14.52
C TYR A 66 1.38 4.28 -13.37
N TRP A 67 1.56 3.70 -12.19
CA TRP A 67 2.05 4.43 -11.01
C TRP A 67 2.63 3.51 -9.95
N LEU A 68 3.47 4.11 -9.10
CA LEU A 68 3.91 3.54 -7.83
C LEU A 68 3.01 4.04 -6.70
N GLU A 69 2.69 3.15 -5.77
CA GLU A 69 2.06 3.48 -4.50
C GLU A 69 2.79 2.84 -3.33
N ALA A 70 2.66 3.43 -2.14
CA ALA A 70 3.30 2.89 -0.94
C ALA A 70 2.28 2.66 0.17
N GLN A 71 2.37 1.49 0.78
CA GLN A 71 1.57 1.05 1.90
C GLN A 71 2.49 0.95 3.12
N ARG A 72 2.00 1.34 4.30
CA ARG A 72 2.76 1.11 5.52
C ARG A 72 2.91 -0.39 5.74
N HIS A 73 4.10 -0.79 6.14
CA HIS A 73 4.45 -2.20 6.30
C HIS A 73 5.40 -2.39 7.47
N ALA A 74 5.53 -3.64 7.91
CA ALA A 74 6.49 -4.06 8.90
C ALA A 74 7.18 -5.34 8.42
N VAL A 75 8.49 -5.36 8.59
CA VAL A 75 9.35 -6.51 8.36
C VAL A 75 10.16 -6.78 9.63
N ILE A 76 10.94 -7.85 9.65
CA ILE A 76 11.89 -8.13 10.73
C ILE A 76 13.32 -8.02 10.23
N GLU A 77 14.27 -7.89 11.15
CA GLU A 77 15.69 -7.99 10.84
C GLU A 77 16.28 -9.25 11.49
N ARG A 78 16.87 -10.13 10.70
CA ARG A 78 17.60 -11.32 11.16
C ARG A 78 18.98 -11.37 10.50
N ASP A 79 20.03 -11.53 11.31
CA ASP A 79 21.42 -11.57 10.84
C ASP A 79 21.82 -10.39 9.94
N GLY A 80 21.29 -9.19 10.23
CA GLY A 80 21.54 -7.97 9.47
C GLY A 80 20.82 -7.89 8.13
N LYS A 81 19.82 -8.76 7.88
CA LYS A 81 18.98 -8.76 6.69
C LYS A 81 17.53 -8.52 7.05
N LEU A 82 16.85 -7.70 6.25
CA LEU A 82 15.41 -7.57 6.33
C LEU A 82 14.72 -8.79 5.72
N ILE A 83 13.64 -9.23 6.35
CA ILE A 83 12.80 -10.34 5.90
C ILE A 83 11.33 -9.97 6.11
N ASP A 84 10.51 -10.09 5.07
CA ASP A 84 9.06 -10.00 5.21
C ASP A 84 8.50 -11.37 5.59
N ILE A 85 7.89 -11.45 6.76
CA ILE A 85 7.29 -12.67 7.29
C ILE A 85 5.78 -12.74 7.03
N THR A 86 5.23 -11.77 6.30
CA THR A 86 3.81 -11.73 5.94
C THR A 86 3.59 -12.59 4.70
N PRO A 87 2.59 -13.50 4.69
CA PRO A 87 2.24 -14.25 3.51
C PRO A 87 1.86 -13.31 2.35
N PRO A 88 2.42 -13.52 1.14
CA PRO A 88 2.10 -12.69 -0.01
C PRO A 88 0.67 -12.99 -0.51
N LEU A 89 -0.04 -11.95 -0.96
CA LEU A 89 -1.39 -12.12 -1.53
C LEU A 89 -1.35 -12.83 -2.91
N ASP A 90 -0.38 -12.48 -3.75
CA ASP A 90 -0.30 -12.93 -5.14
C ASP A 90 1.01 -13.68 -5.46
N GLY A 91 1.66 -14.27 -4.44
CA GLY A 91 2.84 -15.13 -4.61
C GLY A 91 4.17 -14.42 -4.82
N GLU A 92 4.26 -13.13 -4.50
CA GLU A 92 5.51 -12.36 -4.49
C GLU A 92 6.58 -13.03 -3.59
N GLU A 93 7.75 -13.32 -4.16
CA GLU A 93 8.89 -13.91 -3.43
C GLU A 93 9.82 -12.84 -2.83
N ARG A 94 9.67 -11.59 -3.29
CA ARG A 94 10.38 -10.42 -2.79
C ARG A 94 9.46 -9.22 -2.84
N ILE A 95 9.66 -8.28 -1.92
CA ILE A 95 9.02 -6.97 -1.93
C ILE A 95 10.04 -5.87 -2.11
N LEU A 96 9.59 -4.69 -2.51
CA LEU A 96 10.39 -3.47 -2.45
C LEU A 96 10.01 -2.68 -1.20
N PHE A 97 10.97 -2.48 -0.31
CA PHE A 97 10.76 -1.86 0.99
C PHE A 97 11.60 -0.58 1.15
N VAL A 98 11.01 0.43 1.78
CA VAL A 98 11.72 1.65 2.22
C VAL A 98 11.53 1.79 3.72
N ARG A 99 12.62 1.65 4.48
CA ARG A 99 12.61 1.83 5.95
C ARG A 99 12.15 3.24 6.32
N ASP A 100 11.45 3.37 7.44
CA ASP A 100 11.07 4.67 8.01
C ASP A 100 11.40 4.66 9.51
N SER A 101 12.65 5.01 9.83
CA SER A 101 13.16 5.03 11.20
C SER A 101 12.50 6.10 12.07
N GLY A 102 11.80 7.05 11.45
CA GLY A 102 11.04 8.10 12.13
C GLY A 102 9.60 7.71 12.49
N TRP A 103 9.17 6.51 12.11
CA TRP A 103 7.79 6.06 12.31
C TRP A 103 7.70 4.75 13.09
N SER A 104 6.67 4.65 13.93
CA SER A 104 6.34 3.45 14.69
C SER A 104 4.84 3.20 14.66
N PHE A 105 4.44 1.93 14.60
CA PHE A 105 3.04 1.55 14.73
C PHE A 105 2.63 1.50 16.22
N ASP A 106 1.53 2.19 16.55
CA ASP A 106 0.92 2.11 17.88
C ASP A 106 -0.10 0.97 17.90
N TYR A 107 0.25 -0.12 18.56
CA TYR A 107 -0.60 -1.31 18.67
C TYR A 107 -1.80 -1.12 19.60
N LEU A 108 -1.75 -0.16 20.52
CA LEU A 108 -2.82 0.12 21.47
C LEU A 108 -3.85 1.09 20.87
N ASP A 109 -3.39 1.97 20.00
CA ASP A 109 -4.22 2.88 19.21
C ASP A 109 -3.84 2.78 17.73
N PRO A 110 -4.26 1.68 17.05
CA PRO A 110 -3.96 1.44 15.64
C PRO A 110 -4.71 2.45 14.79
N LYS A 111 -4.16 3.66 14.75
CA LYS A 111 -4.68 4.76 13.99
C LYS A 111 -4.46 4.51 12.52
N PRO A 112 -5.37 5.04 11.69
CA PRO A 112 -5.23 4.94 10.26
C PRO A 112 -3.91 5.58 9.83
N LEU A 113 -3.18 4.87 8.96
CA LEU A 113 -1.84 5.20 8.51
C LEU A 113 -1.89 6.11 7.30
N ARG A 114 -1.30 7.31 7.39
CA ARG A 114 -1.27 8.25 6.25
C ARG A 114 -0.78 7.52 5.00
N LYS A 115 -1.60 7.45 3.94
CA LYS A 115 -1.18 6.90 2.66
C LYS A 115 -0.19 7.86 2.00
N ALA A 116 0.90 7.33 1.47
CA ALA A 116 1.82 8.12 0.65
C ALA A 116 1.11 8.57 -0.63
N LYS A 117 1.54 9.70 -1.19
CA LYS A 117 1.02 10.16 -2.48
C LYS A 117 1.56 9.26 -3.58
N ARG A 118 0.72 8.85 -4.52
CA ARG A 118 1.14 8.07 -5.70
C ARG A 118 2.18 8.83 -6.53
N HIS A 119 3.12 8.08 -7.12
CA HIS A 119 4.08 8.59 -8.10
C HIS A 119 3.71 8.03 -9.48
N LEU A 120 3.37 8.90 -10.43
CA LEU A 120 2.95 8.47 -11.77
C LEU A 120 4.17 8.09 -12.62
N LEU A 121 4.07 6.98 -13.35
CA LEU A 121 5.10 6.51 -14.29
C LEU A 121 4.84 6.98 -15.74
N THR A 122 3.76 7.74 -15.94
CA THR A 122 3.31 8.23 -17.23
C THR A 122 2.65 9.60 -17.09
N ASP A 123 2.68 10.39 -18.15
CA ASP A 123 1.98 11.67 -18.30
C ASP A 123 0.64 11.55 -19.04
N ASP A 124 0.19 10.33 -19.38
CA ASP A 124 -1.09 10.10 -20.04
C ASP A 124 -2.25 10.68 -19.22
N ALA A 125 -3.00 11.60 -19.83
CA ALA A 125 -4.03 12.36 -19.15
C ALA A 125 -5.16 11.48 -18.56
N ASP A 126 -5.47 10.33 -19.18
CA ASP A 126 -6.48 9.40 -18.67
C ASP A 126 -5.95 8.64 -17.44
N VAL A 127 -4.66 8.28 -17.42
CA VAL A 127 -3.99 7.67 -16.26
C VAL A 127 -3.89 8.68 -15.11
N VAL A 128 -3.49 9.92 -15.39
CA VAL A 128 -3.44 11.01 -14.40
C VAL A 128 -4.82 11.22 -13.77
N LYS A 129 -5.88 11.24 -14.59
CA LYS A 129 -7.26 11.36 -14.12
C LYS A 129 -7.66 10.16 -13.26
N TRP A 130 -7.31 8.95 -13.68
CA TRP A 130 -7.62 7.73 -12.94
C TRP A 130 -6.93 7.72 -11.58
N ALA A 131 -5.64 8.03 -11.52
CA ALA A 131 -4.88 8.11 -10.26
C ALA A 131 -5.48 9.13 -9.29
N LYS A 132 -5.90 10.30 -9.78
CA LYS A 132 -6.59 11.29 -8.95
C LYS A 132 -7.90 10.75 -8.37
N LEU A 133 -8.69 10.04 -9.17
CA LEU A 133 -9.93 9.42 -8.68
C LEU A 133 -9.64 8.30 -7.68
N ALA A 134 -8.53 7.57 -7.85
CA ALA A 134 -8.07 6.58 -6.87
C ALA A 134 -7.73 7.24 -5.52
N ASP A 135 -7.00 8.36 -5.54
CA ASP A 135 -6.71 9.17 -4.34
C ASP A 135 -8.01 9.68 -3.68
N ASP A 136 -8.97 10.15 -4.47
CA ASP A 136 -10.27 10.63 -3.96
C ASP A 136 -11.10 9.52 -3.31
N VAL A 137 -11.10 8.31 -3.91
CA VAL A 137 -11.75 7.12 -3.34
C VAL A 137 -11.07 6.71 -2.04
N ASP A 138 -9.73 6.64 -2.02
CA ASP A 138 -8.96 6.27 -0.84
C ASP A 138 -9.20 7.28 0.30
N ALA A 139 -9.15 8.58 0.01
CA ALA A 139 -9.43 9.65 0.97
C ALA A 139 -10.90 9.67 1.43
N PHE A 140 -11.84 9.23 0.58
CA PHE A 140 -13.23 9.05 1.00
C PHE A 140 -13.37 7.86 1.94
N LYS A 141 -12.87 6.68 1.57
CA LYS A 141 -12.91 5.48 2.42
C LYS A 141 -12.26 5.75 3.77
N TRP A 142 -11.08 6.36 3.75
CA TRP A 142 -10.37 6.79 4.95
C TRP A 142 -11.24 7.54 5.96
N ARG A 143 -11.96 8.58 5.51
CA ARG A 143 -12.81 9.41 6.38
C ARG A 143 -13.97 8.64 7.00
N HIS A 144 -14.32 7.51 6.41
CA HIS A 144 -15.45 6.67 6.81
C HIS A 144 -14.99 5.37 7.46
N THR A 145 -13.68 5.11 7.54
CA THR A 145 -13.16 3.98 8.30
C THR A 145 -13.15 4.31 9.78
N LYS A 146 -13.80 3.46 10.58
CA LYS A 146 -13.75 3.50 12.04
C LYS A 146 -12.82 2.40 12.53
N PHE A 147 -12.00 2.74 13.50
CA PHE A 147 -11.06 1.81 14.14
C PHE A 147 -11.61 1.45 15.51
N ARG A 148 -11.74 0.15 15.79
CA ARG A 148 -12.23 -0.39 17.05
C ARG A 148 -11.32 -1.53 17.48
N GLY A 149 -10.32 -1.22 18.29
CA GLY A 149 -9.26 -2.17 18.63
C GLY A 149 -8.55 -2.65 17.36
N GLU A 150 -8.45 -3.97 17.19
CA GLU A 150 -7.80 -4.62 16.04
C GLU A 150 -8.60 -4.56 14.73
N LYS A 151 -9.84 -4.07 14.76
CA LYS A 151 -10.70 -4.06 13.57
C LYS A 151 -10.84 -2.65 13.00
N SER A 152 -10.59 -2.52 11.70
CA SER A 152 -11.05 -1.38 10.92
C SER A 152 -12.34 -1.76 10.19
N GLU A 153 -13.32 -0.87 10.21
CA GLU A 153 -14.60 -1.06 9.54
C GLU A 153 -14.90 0.18 8.71
N LEU A 154 -15.10 -0.01 7.41
CA LEU A 154 -15.59 1.05 6.53
C LEU A 154 -17.09 1.25 6.78
N VAL A 155 -17.43 2.33 7.47
CA VAL A 155 -18.82 2.67 7.81
C VAL A 155 -19.24 3.91 7.03
N ILE A 156 -19.95 3.70 5.93
CA ILE A 156 -20.48 4.79 5.09
C ILE A 156 -21.95 5.04 5.48
N PRO A 157 -22.28 6.20 6.06
CA PRO A 157 -23.66 6.53 6.39
C PRO A 157 -24.56 6.53 5.15
N GLU A 158 -25.80 6.10 5.33
CA GLU A 158 -26.83 6.22 4.30
C GLU A 158 -27.03 7.67 3.86
N GLY A 159 -27.60 7.85 2.67
CA GLY A 159 -27.95 9.16 2.15
C GLY A 159 -26.82 9.81 1.34
N LYS A 160 -26.32 10.97 1.78
CA LYS A 160 -25.43 11.79 0.93
C LYS A 160 -24.07 11.12 0.71
N ASP A 161 -23.50 10.50 1.74
CA ASP A 161 -22.18 9.88 1.64
C ASP A 161 -22.22 8.57 0.87
N MET A 162 -23.27 7.76 1.03
CA MET A 162 -23.48 6.57 0.19
C MET A 162 -23.60 6.93 -1.31
N ARG A 163 -24.43 7.91 -1.67
CA ARG A 163 -24.52 8.39 -3.06
C ARG A 163 -23.21 8.98 -3.59
N ARG A 164 -22.41 9.58 -2.70
CA ARG A 164 -21.09 10.10 -3.06
C ARG A 164 -20.11 8.97 -3.32
N MET A 165 -20.09 7.93 -2.49
CA MET A 165 -19.28 6.73 -2.69
C MET A 165 -19.62 6.05 -4.01
N GLU A 166 -20.91 5.83 -4.28
CA GLU A 166 -21.38 5.21 -5.53
C GLU A 166 -20.90 5.99 -6.77
N ARG A 167 -20.99 7.32 -6.72
CA ARG A 167 -20.51 8.20 -7.80
C ARG A 167 -18.99 8.10 -7.96
N LEU A 168 -18.24 8.23 -6.87
CA LEU A 168 -16.78 8.12 -6.90
C LEU A 168 -16.34 6.77 -7.46
N GLN A 169 -16.94 5.67 -7.01
CA GLN A 169 -16.62 4.33 -7.48
C GLN A 169 -16.96 4.14 -8.96
N ARG A 170 -18.11 4.66 -9.41
CA ARG A 170 -18.50 4.62 -10.82
C ARG A 170 -17.53 5.41 -11.69
N ASP A 171 -17.18 6.63 -11.29
CA ASP A 171 -16.31 7.51 -12.07
C ASP A 171 -14.87 6.96 -12.10
N TYR A 172 -14.39 6.40 -10.97
CA TYR A 172 -13.14 5.65 -10.89
C TYR A 172 -13.12 4.44 -11.83
N ASN A 173 -14.16 3.60 -11.79
CA ASN A 173 -14.26 2.41 -12.65
C ASN A 173 -14.31 2.78 -14.14
N ALA A 174 -14.99 3.88 -14.48
CA ALA A 174 -15.02 4.39 -15.85
C ALA A 174 -13.64 4.88 -16.31
N ALA A 175 -12.92 5.64 -15.46
CA ALA A 175 -11.57 6.09 -15.78
C ALA A 175 -10.58 4.93 -15.93
N ALA A 176 -10.65 3.93 -15.04
CA ALA A 176 -9.84 2.71 -15.13
C ALA A 176 -10.03 2.00 -16.48
N ARG A 177 -11.29 1.84 -16.93
CA ARG A 177 -11.58 1.19 -18.22
C ARG A 177 -11.01 1.95 -19.41
N VAL A 178 -11.04 3.28 -19.38
CA VAL A 178 -10.48 4.11 -20.46
C VAL A 178 -8.95 3.98 -20.49
N ALA A 179 -8.30 4.07 -19.32
CA ALA A 179 -6.85 3.95 -19.21
C ALA A 179 -6.35 2.55 -19.64
N LEU A 180 -7.00 1.48 -19.17
CA LEU A 180 -6.62 0.08 -19.45
C LEU A 180 -6.97 -0.42 -20.86
N ALA A 181 -7.71 0.37 -21.65
CA ALA A 181 -8.09 0.01 -23.02
C ALA A 181 -7.07 0.44 -24.09
N LYS A 182 -6.05 1.20 -23.69
CA LYS A 182 -4.92 1.61 -24.54
C LYS A 182 -3.87 0.51 -24.58
#